data_AF-A0A945GSP0-F1
#
_entry.id   AF-A0A945GSP0-F1
#
_cell.length_a   1.000
_cell.length_b   1.000
_cell.length_c   1.000
_cell.angle_alpha   90.00
_cell.angle_beta   90.00
_cell.angle_gamma   90.00
#
_symmetry.space_group_name_H-M   'P 1'
#
loop_
_entity.id
_entity.type
_entity.pdbx_description
1 polymer ?
#
loop_
_entity_poly.entity_id
_entity_poly.type
_entity_poly.pdbx_seq_one_letter_code
_entity_poly.pdbx_strand_id
1 'polypeptide(L)'
;MARCGLDSTGAPGTDVVPNNMGEPTEVELTLHGKVGNLPASRVEVQVIADDTSDGEMPELVVIGEVYETGLFCPAYKLVSKVSTKVGSNGMAIVDEVTNLRGVEAEMELLYHCNFGPPFLDEGAKLVTAARL
;
A
#
# COMPACT_ATOMS: atom_id res chain seq x y z
N MET A 1 6.97 -6.13 2.90
CA MET A 1 6.30 -5.62 1.70
C MET A 1 6.14 -4.12 1.85
N ALA A 2 6.55 -3.35 0.84
CA ALA A 2 6.38 -1.90 0.83
C ALA A 2 5.23 -1.51 -0.10
N ARG A 3 4.60 -0.37 0.18
CA ARG A 3 3.62 0.27 -0.71
C ARG A 3 4.33 1.41 -1.42
N CYS A 4 4.32 1.39 -2.75
CA CYS A 4 4.88 2.43 -3.60
C CYS A 4 3.71 3.17 -4.26
N GLY A 5 3.50 4.44 -3.90
CA GLY A 5 2.27 5.20 -4.14
C GLY A 5 2.17 6.40 -3.20
N LEU A 6 1.02 7.06 -3.04
CA LEU A 6 -0.26 6.87 -3.77
C LEU A 6 -0.46 7.88 -4.89
N ASP A 7 0.10 9.08 -4.70
CA ASP A 7 0.05 10.20 -5.66
C ASP A 7 0.82 9.89 -6.95
N SER A 8 1.89 9.11 -6.84
CA SER A 8 2.70 8.60 -7.95
C SER A 8 3.46 7.36 -7.52
N THR A 9 3.90 6.55 -8.47
CA THR A 9 4.84 5.46 -8.25
C THR A 9 5.84 5.35 -9.41
N GLY A 10 6.74 4.37 -9.36
CA GLY A 10 7.74 4.17 -10.41
C GLY A 10 9.07 4.89 -10.17
N ALA A 11 9.81 5.14 -11.25
CA ALA A 11 11.15 5.75 -11.24
C ALA A 11 11.06 7.28 -10.99
N PRO A 12 12.11 7.91 -10.43
CA PRO A 12 12.12 9.36 -10.29
C PRO A 12 12.23 10.04 -11.65
N GLY A 13 11.63 11.21 -11.80
CA GLY A 13 11.70 12.00 -13.03
C GLY A 13 10.74 13.20 -13.03
N THR A 14 10.83 14.01 -14.07
CA THR A 14 9.91 15.12 -14.31
C THR A 14 8.62 14.61 -14.94
N ASP A 15 7.50 15.13 -14.47
CA ASP A 15 6.16 14.87 -15.03
C ASP A 15 5.37 16.19 -15.17
N VAL A 16 4.30 16.18 -15.96
CA VAL A 16 3.42 17.35 -16.18
C VAL A 16 2.02 17.03 -15.66
N VAL A 17 1.67 17.67 -14.55
CA VAL A 17 0.37 17.49 -13.88
C VAL A 17 -0.40 18.81 -13.80
N PRO A 18 -1.74 18.81 -13.80
CA PRO A 18 -2.51 20.03 -13.62
C PRO A 18 -2.32 20.59 -12.21
N ASN A 19 -2.03 21.89 -12.10
CA ASN A 19 -2.02 22.57 -10.81
C ASN A 19 -3.46 22.81 -10.28
N ASN A 20 -3.58 23.54 -9.18
CA ASN A 20 -4.88 23.85 -8.57
C ASN A 20 -5.80 24.78 -9.40
N MET A 21 -5.27 25.41 -10.45
CA MET A 21 -6.02 26.17 -11.46
C MET A 21 -6.32 25.35 -12.72
N GLY A 22 -5.88 24.09 -12.77
CA GLY A 22 -6.00 23.21 -13.93
C GLY A 22 -4.95 23.46 -15.01
N GLU A 23 -3.93 24.29 -14.75
CA GLU A 23 -2.89 24.59 -15.72
C GLU A 23 -1.78 23.51 -15.66
N PRO A 24 -1.36 22.95 -16.80
CA PRO A 24 -0.25 21.99 -16.85
C PRO A 24 1.01 22.58 -16.21
N THR A 25 1.58 21.90 -15.22
CA THR A 25 2.75 22.34 -14.47
C THR A 25 3.73 21.19 -14.33
N GLU A 26 5.01 21.47 -14.56
CA GLU A 26 6.08 20.48 -14.35
C GLU A 26 6.31 20.25 -12.85
N VAL A 27 6.44 18.98 -12.47
CA VAL A 27 6.75 18.54 -11.11
C VAL A 27 7.86 17.49 -11.13
N GLU A 28 8.63 17.43 -10.06
CA GLU A 28 9.62 16.38 -9.85
C GLU A 28 9.02 15.25 -9.02
N LEU A 29 8.91 14.06 -9.61
CA LEU A 29 8.46 12.85 -8.95
C LEU A 29 9.65 12.12 -8.31
N THR A 30 9.47 11.68 -7.07
CA THR A 30 10.44 10.86 -6.35
C THR A 30 10.23 9.38 -6.63
N LEU A 31 11.29 8.58 -6.49
CA LEU A 31 11.22 7.11 -6.60
C LEU A 31 10.12 6.56 -5.66
N HIS A 32 9.19 5.79 -6.23
CA HIS A 32 8.18 5.02 -5.50
C HIS A 32 7.13 5.82 -4.72
N GLY A 33 6.99 7.12 -5.01
CA GLY A 33 6.04 7.97 -4.30
C GLY A 33 6.40 8.17 -2.83
N LYS A 34 5.40 8.47 -2.00
CA LYS A 34 5.62 8.94 -0.62
C LYS A 34 5.09 7.99 0.44
N VAL A 35 4.03 7.22 0.17
CA VAL A 35 3.28 6.47 1.21
C VAL A 35 4.15 5.51 2.03
N GLY A 36 5.14 4.86 1.41
CA GLY A 36 6.08 3.97 2.11
C GLY A 36 7.04 4.67 3.07
N ASN A 37 7.18 6.00 2.97
CA ASN A 37 8.04 6.84 3.80
C ASN A 37 7.23 7.77 4.74
N LEU A 38 5.90 7.70 4.71
CA LEU A 38 5.04 8.46 5.60
C LEU A 38 4.72 7.62 6.85
N PRO A 39 4.85 8.18 8.07
CA PRO A 39 4.48 7.46 9.28
C PRO A 39 2.96 7.27 9.34
N ALA A 40 2.52 6.14 9.90
CA ALA A 40 1.13 5.96 10.25
C ALA A 40 0.73 6.97 11.33
N SER A 41 -0.36 7.70 11.08
CA SER A 41 -0.97 8.63 12.03
C SER A 41 -1.75 7.92 13.13
N ARG A 42 -2.19 6.69 12.85
CA ARG A 42 -2.84 5.79 13.82
C ARG A 42 -2.39 4.36 13.54
N VAL A 43 -2.13 3.61 14.61
CA VAL A 43 -1.89 2.16 14.55
C VAL A 43 -2.79 1.50 15.57
N GLU A 44 -3.46 0.44 15.15
CA GLU A 44 -4.34 -0.39 15.96
C GLU A 44 -3.93 -1.86 15.80
N VAL A 45 -3.99 -2.60 16.90
CA VAL A 45 -3.77 -4.05 16.91
C VAL A 45 -5.00 -4.71 17.49
N GLN A 46 -5.54 -5.70 16.78
CA GLN A 46 -6.70 -6.48 17.20
C GLN A 46 -6.33 -7.96 17.30
N VAL A 47 -6.93 -8.64 18.27
CA VAL A 47 -6.96 -10.10 18.36
C VAL A 47 -8.43 -10.49 18.24
N ILE A 48 -8.79 -11.06 17.09
CA ILE A 48 -10.17 -11.46 16.81
C ILE A 48 -10.29 -12.92 17.22
N ALA A 49 -11.02 -13.17 18.31
CA ALA A 49 -11.36 -14.51 18.73
C ALA A 49 -12.37 -15.11 17.75
N ASP A 50 -12.25 -16.41 17.50
CA ASP A 50 -13.32 -17.15 16.84
C ASP A 50 -14.36 -17.50 17.91
N ASP A 51 -15.55 -16.89 17.84
CA ASP A 51 -16.67 -17.20 18.74
C ASP A 51 -17.37 -18.51 18.35
N THR A 52 -16.93 -19.19 17.28
CA THR A 52 -17.38 -20.53 16.93
C THR A 52 -16.56 -21.57 17.69
N SER A 53 -17.25 -22.50 18.34
CA SER A 53 -16.75 -23.31 19.46
C SER A 53 -15.74 -24.40 19.10
N ASP A 54 -15.09 -24.34 17.93
CA ASP A 54 -14.43 -25.48 17.29
C ASP A 54 -12.89 -25.39 17.24
N GLY A 55 -12.27 -24.74 18.23
CA GLY A 55 -10.81 -24.82 18.41
C GLY A 55 -9.97 -24.13 17.33
N GLU A 56 -10.58 -23.25 16.53
CA GLU A 56 -9.87 -22.37 15.61
C GLU A 56 -9.02 -21.36 16.39
N MET A 57 -7.81 -21.12 15.90
CA MET A 57 -6.87 -20.19 16.52
C MET A 57 -7.21 -18.74 16.12
N PRO A 58 -7.00 -17.74 17.00
CA PRO A 58 -7.42 -16.37 16.75
C PRO A 58 -6.75 -15.74 15.53
N GLU A 59 -7.41 -14.75 14.93
CA GLU A 59 -6.82 -13.89 13.90
C GLU A 59 -6.12 -12.69 14.54
N LEU A 60 -4.85 -12.47 14.18
CA LEU A 60 -4.10 -11.28 14.53
C LEU A 60 -4.24 -10.26 13.42
N VAL A 61 -4.58 -9.02 13.76
CA VAL A 61 -4.78 -7.93 12.79
C VAL A 61 -4.00 -6.70 13.23
N VAL A 62 -3.27 -6.09 12.30
CA VAL A 62 -2.64 -4.78 12.47
C VAL A 62 -3.24 -3.82 11.44
N ILE A 63 -3.75 -2.69 11.91
CA ILE A 63 -4.35 -1.64 11.08
C ILE A 63 -3.52 -0.37 11.23
N GLY A 64 -3.10 0.19 10.10
CA GLY A 64 -2.40 1.47 10.04
C GLY A 64 -3.16 2.48 9.19
N GLU A 65 -3.29 3.72 9.68
CA GLU A 65 -3.83 4.83 8.90
C GLU A 65 -2.70 5.78 8.50
N VAL A 66 -2.49 5.98 7.20
CA VAL A 66 -1.46 6.87 6.64
C VAL A 66 -2.13 7.94 5.79
N TYR A 67 -1.67 9.19 5.92
CA TYR A 67 -2.19 10.32 5.16
C TYR A 67 -1.10 10.87 4.24
N GLU A 68 -1.36 10.83 2.94
CA GLU A 68 -0.57 11.57 1.94
C GLU A 68 -1.38 12.79 1.54
N THR A 69 -1.15 13.91 2.24
CA THR A 69 -1.96 15.13 2.11
C THR A 69 -1.07 16.37 2.10
N GLY A 70 -1.52 17.43 1.42
CA GLY A 70 -0.86 18.72 1.37
C GLY A 70 -1.82 19.82 0.91
N LEU A 71 -1.48 21.09 1.20
CA LEU A 71 -2.28 22.22 0.72
C LEU A 71 -2.21 22.28 -0.82
N PHE A 72 -3.37 22.16 -1.47
CA PHE A 72 -3.52 22.11 -2.94
C PHE A 72 -2.93 20.89 -3.65
N CYS A 73 -2.40 19.91 -2.92
CA CYS A 73 -1.98 18.62 -3.48
C CYS A 73 -3.13 17.60 -3.45
N PRO A 74 -2.97 16.43 -4.08
CA PRO A 74 -3.81 15.27 -3.78
C PRO A 74 -3.82 14.96 -2.27
N ALA A 75 -4.95 14.43 -1.81
CA ALA A 75 -5.18 14.16 -0.40
C ALA A 75 -5.76 12.76 -0.25
N TYR A 76 -4.89 11.80 0.06
CA TYR A 76 -5.26 10.40 0.23
C TYR A 76 -5.16 9.97 1.69
N LYS A 77 -6.13 9.17 2.12
CA LYS A 77 -6.05 8.35 3.31
C LYS A 77 -5.89 6.89 2.89
N LEU A 78 -4.83 6.24 3.34
CA LEU A 78 -4.67 4.79 3.28
C LEU A 78 -5.03 4.20 4.64
N VAL A 79 -5.96 3.27 4.67
CA VAL A 79 -6.17 2.34 5.79
C VAL A 79 -5.65 0.98 5.36
N SER A 80 -4.50 0.58 5.90
CA SER A 80 -3.87 -0.71 5.62
C SER A 80 -4.19 -1.70 6.73
N LYS A 81 -4.91 -2.77 6.41
CA LYS A 81 -5.11 -3.92 7.31
C LYS A 81 -4.22 -5.08 6.87
N VAL A 82 -3.38 -5.56 7.79
CA VAL A 82 -2.58 -6.78 7.62
C VAL A 82 -3.03 -7.79 8.65
N SER A 83 -3.36 -9.01 8.23
CA SER A 83 -3.83 -10.05 9.14
C SER A 83 -3.30 -11.45 8.87
N THR A 84 -3.30 -12.28 9.91
CA THR A 84 -2.94 -13.71 9.83
C THR A 84 -3.65 -14.49 10.93
N LYS A 85 -4.07 -15.73 10.64
CA LYS A 85 -4.49 -16.67 11.68
C LYS A 85 -3.26 -17.20 12.43
N VAL A 86 -3.37 -17.38 13.75
CA VAL A 86 -2.29 -17.99 14.53
C VAL A 86 -2.06 -19.44 14.06
N GLY A 87 -0.81 -19.79 13.77
CA GLY A 87 -0.43 -21.10 13.22
C GLY A 87 -0.50 -21.20 11.69
N SER A 88 -1.00 -20.19 11.00
CA SER A 88 -0.99 -20.09 9.54
C SER A 88 0.41 -19.82 8.97
N ASN A 89 0.64 -20.22 7.72
CA ASN A 89 1.81 -19.83 6.92
C ASN A 89 1.50 -18.72 5.89
N GLY A 90 0.30 -18.14 5.94
CA GLY A 90 -0.16 -17.09 5.04
C GLY A 90 -0.69 -15.87 5.79
N MET A 91 -0.57 -14.71 5.16
CA MET A 91 -1.13 -13.43 5.63
C MET A 91 -2.01 -12.80 4.54
N ALA A 92 -2.96 -11.98 4.94
CA ALA A 92 -3.77 -11.16 4.06
C ALA A 92 -3.44 -9.68 4.23
N ILE A 93 -3.51 -8.94 3.14
CA ILE A 93 -3.39 -7.49 3.12
C ILE A 93 -4.64 -6.94 2.45
N VAL A 94 -5.34 -6.05 3.14
CA VAL A 94 -6.52 -5.36 2.64
C VAL A 94 -6.32 -3.88 2.87
N ASP A 95 -6.16 -3.14 1.78
CA ASP A 95 -5.97 -1.71 1.82
C ASP A 95 -7.21 -1.00 1.29
N GLU A 96 -7.62 0.04 1.99
CA GLU A 96 -8.63 0.99 1.55
C GLU A 96 -7.97 2.34 1.31
N VAL A 97 -8.11 2.88 0.10
CA VAL A 97 -7.63 4.22 -0.23
C VAL A 97 -8.81 5.13 -0.49
N THR A 98 -8.86 6.24 0.24
CA THR A 98 -9.91 7.25 0.12
C THR A 98 -9.31 8.55 -0.38
N ASN A 99 -9.81 9.05 -1.51
CA ASN A 99 -9.59 10.43 -1.93
C ASN A 99 -10.41 11.35 -1.01
N LEU A 100 -9.73 12.17 -0.22
CA LEU A 100 -10.33 13.09 0.73
C LEU A 100 -10.79 14.41 0.07
N ARG A 101 -10.46 14.63 -1.20
CA ARG A 101 -10.89 15.82 -1.95
C ARG A 101 -12.28 15.60 -2.53
N GLY A 102 -12.99 16.71 -2.75
CA GLY A 102 -14.26 16.72 -3.48
C GLY A 102 -14.12 16.72 -5.01
N VAL A 103 -12.95 16.36 -5.54
CA VAL A 103 -12.64 16.34 -6.98
C VAL A 103 -11.88 15.07 -7.32
N GLU A 104 -11.97 14.63 -8.58
CA GLU A 104 -11.19 13.49 -9.10
C GLU A 104 -9.69 13.75 -8.94
N ALA A 105 -8.93 12.67 -8.74
CA ALA A 105 -7.48 12.69 -8.62
C ALA A 105 -6.91 11.37 -9.13
N GLU A 106 -5.73 11.44 -9.75
CA GLU A 106 -4.99 10.26 -10.20
C GLU A 106 -4.32 9.56 -9.03
N MET A 107 -4.31 8.23 -9.06
CA MET A 107 -3.71 7.41 -8.02
C MET A 107 -3.02 6.20 -8.64
N GLU A 108 -1.82 5.91 -8.13
CA GLU A 108 -1.05 4.72 -8.47
C GLU A 108 -0.65 3.95 -7.21
N LEU A 109 -0.69 2.62 -7.25
CA LEU A 109 -0.21 1.77 -6.14
C LEU A 109 0.43 0.50 -6.66
N LEU A 110 1.67 0.27 -6.23
CA LEU A 110 2.42 -0.97 -6.44
C LEU A 110 2.73 -1.62 -5.08
N TYR A 111 2.39 -2.90 -4.97
CA TYR A 111 2.79 -3.75 -3.84
C TYR A 111 4.20 -4.30 -4.08
N HIS A 112 5.20 -3.62 -3.52
CA HIS A 112 6.60 -3.98 -3.72
C HIS A 112 7.00 -5.14 -2.78
N CYS A 113 7.10 -6.33 -3.38
CA CYS A 113 7.41 -7.57 -2.69
C CYS A 113 8.83 -8.02 -3.03
N ASN A 114 9.72 -8.02 -2.05
CA ASN A 114 11.11 -8.45 -2.23
C ASN A 114 11.28 -9.83 -1.61
N PHE A 115 11.82 -10.78 -2.38
CA PHE A 115 12.13 -12.13 -1.93
C PHE A 115 13.64 -12.36 -2.05
N GLY A 116 14.24 -12.97 -1.02
CA GLY A 116 15.64 -13.35 -0.98
C GLY A 116 15.79 -14.84 -0.63
N PRO A 117 16.99 -15.29 -0.20
CA PRO A 117 17.18 -16.64 0.33
C PRO A 117 16.19 -16.93 1.48
N PRO A 118 15.66 -18.17 1.60
CA PRO A 118 15.98 -19.35 0.79
C PRO A 118 15.15 -19.47 -0.50
N PHE A 119 14.30 -18.49 -0.82
CA PHE A 119 13.42 -18.55 -2.00
C PHE A 119 14.13 -18.15 -3.30
N LEU A 120 15.17 -17.32 -3.20
CA LEU A 120 15.97 -16.84 -4.32
C LEU A 120 17.39 -17.41 -4.22
N ASP A 121 17.70 -18.35 -5.12
CA ASP A 121 19.02 -18.96 -5.33
C ASP A 121 19.15 -19.44 -6.79
N GLU A 122 20.29 -20.03 -7.16
CA GLU A 122 20.51 -20.66 -8.46
C GLU A 122 19.39 -21.66 -8.80
N GLY A 123 18.78 -21.50 -9.98
CA GLY A 123 17.68 -22.36 -10.43
C GLY A 123 16.29 -21.96 -9.91
N ALA A 124 16.14 -20.86 -9.16
CA ALA A 124 14.84 -20.32 -8.77
C ALA A 124 13.95 -20.04 -10.00
N LYS A 125 12.63 -20.19 -9.82
CA LYS A 125 11.65 -20.01 -10.89
C LYS A 125 10.53 -19.08 -10.43
N LEU A 126 10.13 -18.17 -11.31
CA LEU A 126 8.88 -17.43 -11.18
C LEU A 126 7.76 -18.26 -11.82
N VAL A 127 6.78 -18.67 -11.02
CA VAL A 127 5.57 -19.34 -11.50
C VAL A 127 4.43 -18.33 -11.40
N THR A 128 3.82 -17.98 -12.53
CA THR A 128 2.71 -17.04 -12.60
C THR A 128 1.77 -17.37 -13.75
N ALA A 129 0.51 -16.98 -13.64
CA ALA A 129 -0.44 -17.02 -14.74
C ALA A 129 -0.27 -15.76 -15.59
N ALA A 130 0.66 -15.80 -16.56
CA ALA A 130 0.88 -14.71 -17.50
C ALA A 130 0.25 -15.02 -18.86
N ARG A 131 -0.29 -14.00 -19.51
CA ARG A 131 -0.60 -14.05 -20.94
C ARG A 131 0.66 -13.60 -21.70
N LEU A 132 1.17 -14.46 -22.58
CA LEU A 132 2.28 -14.13 -23.48
C LEU A 132 1.80 -13.26 -24.65
#